data_AF-A0A8B3RZ32-F1
#
_entry.id   AF-A0A8B3RZ32-F1
#
_cell.length_a   1.000
_cell.length_b   1.000
_cell.length_c   1.000
_cell.angle_alpha   90.00
_cell.angle_beta   90.00
_cell.angle_gamma   90.00
#
_symmetry.space_group_name_H-M   'P 1'
#
loop_
_entity.id
_entity.type
_entity.pdbx_description
1 polymer ?
#
loop_
_entity_poly.entity_id
_entity_poly.type
_entity_poly.pdbx_seq_one_letter_code
_entity_poly.pdbx_strand_id
1 'polypeptide(L)'
;MRGYNPLNIPFEKVEEKEGTLEFRIAKGNLMDASLENILFFDIQVLDSRFALHRDKNIDLVFTHWNTKTGIRVAKVNIKEFNSDRGLFIALTWSEKENYLYVGEEGGLNLKSSKAEQRGGEIRIGKNGALYQIGDEDIEVGGYRVREAGRDVLEPSAKEIWDFTVTKVNILIEGCKLKDFLFESTLVQQCLIMLVTGFEVYTRTRFVELEKEGRKPNIEGLMKEFDRKGSVKEEIENYAKSMEKSILESMLEVRKGKGLINFQNWEDCKTAYKKAYEIKFGEIPNLKGGILKSIQKYIDLRHEIIHSKYDMTVLNFDKVPPEEPIFASKELIEQARDDFIEFVEKLHREMEAVG
;
A
#
# COMPACT_ATOMS: atom_id res chain seq x y z
N MET A 1 -11.33 6.91 17.02
CA MET A 1 -12.71 6.85 17.56
C MET A 1 -12.92 5.47 18.16
N ARG A 2 -13.39 5.36 19.39
CA ARG A 2 -13.87 4.08 19.95
C ARG A 2 -15.32 3.94 19.48
N GLY A 3 -15.61 2.95 18.65
CA GLY A 3 -16.81 2.88 17.82
C GLY A 3 -18.15 2.75 18.56
N TYR A 4 -19.20 2.33 17.85
CA TYR A 4 -20.55 2.19 18.38
C TYR A 4 -20.67 0.94 19.27
N ASN A 5 -20.84 1.13 20.58
CA ASN A 5 -20.90 0.02 21.55
C ASN A 5 -22.05 0.19 22.57
N PRO A 6 -23.32 0.10 22.12
CA PRO A 6 -24.47 0.24 23.01
C PRO A 6 -24.59 -0.91 24.03
N LEU A 7 -23.91 -2.03 23.76
CA LEU A 7 -23.88 -3.21 24.62
C LEU A 7 -22.89 -3.07 25.79
N ASN A 8 -22.16 -1.96 25.90
CA ASN A 8 -21.13 -1.71 26.91
C ASN A 8 -20.09 -2.85 26.98
N ILE A 9 -19.72 -3.41 25.83
CA ILE A 9 -18.67 -4.44 25.75
C ILE A 9 -17.39 -3.83 26.33
N PRO A 10 -16.79 -4.42 27.39
CA PRO A 10 -15.61 -3.87 28.02
C PRO A 10 -14.41 -4.01 27.09
N PHE A 11 -14.02 -2.91 26.44
CA PHE A 11 -12.95 -2.91 25.43
C PHE A 11 -11.62 -3.45 25.98
N GLU A 12 -11.33 -3.25 27.27
CA GLU A 12 -10.09 -3.76 27.88
C GLU A 12 -10.05 -5.29 27.98
N LYS A 13 -11.18 -5.97 27.75
CA LYS A 13 -11.30 -7.43 27.80
C LYS A 13 -11.47 -8.07 26.43
N VAL A 14 -11.57 -7.27 25.37
CA VAL A 14 -11.64 -7.78 23.99
C VAL A 14 -10.21 -7.98 23.52
N GLU A 15 -9.78 -9.23 23.48
CA GLU A 15 -8.48 -9.62 22.96
C GLU A 15 -8.50 -9.63 21.43
N GLU A 16 -7.48 -9.03 20.82
CA GLU A 16 -7.41 -8.88 19.37
C GLU A 16 -7.30 -10.24 18.66
N LYS A 17 -6.44 -11.13 19.19
CA LYS A 17 -6.02 -12.34 18.48
C LYS A 17 -7.05 -13.46 18.53
N GLU A 18 -7.69 -13.64 19.67
CA GLU A 18 -8.64 -14.71 19.90
C GLU A 18 -9.61 -14.29 21.00
N GLY A 19 -10.88 -14.60 20.81
CA GLY A 19 -11.86 -14.31 21.84
C GLY A 19 -13.24 -14.84 21.51
N THR A 20 -14.13 -14.64 22.48
CA THR A 20 -15.53 -15.03 22.40
C THR A 20 -16.39 -13.91 22.96
N LEU A 21 -17.48 -13.59 22.27
CA LEU A 21 -18.52 -12.69 22.76
C LEU A 21 -19.86 -13.39 22.71
N GLU A 22 -20.59 -13.35 23.80
CA GLU A 22 -21.92 -13.93 23.92
C GLU A 22 -22.89 -12.85 24.38
N PHE A 23 -24.07 -12.82 23.76
CA PHE A 23 -25.15 -11.94 24.18
C PHE A 23 -26.49 -12.59 23.90
N ARG A 24 -27.48 -12.16 24.68
CA ARG A 24 -28.86 -12.63 24.60
C ARG A 24 -29.77 -11.46 24.27
N ILE A 25 -30.66 -11.67 23.30
CA ILE A 25 -31.64 -10.68 22.87
C ILE A 25 -33.01 -11.20 23.23
N ALA A 26 -33.58 -10.70 24.32
CA ALA A 26 -34.87 -11.19 24.82
C ALA A 26 -36.05 -10.71 23.95
N LYS A 27 -36.07 -9.44 23.53
CA LYS A 27 -37.09 -8.82 22.67
C LYS A 27 -36.52 -7.64 21.90
N GLY A 28 -37.01 -7.38 20.69
CA GLY A 28 -36.59 -6.21 19.91
C GLY A 28 -37.16 -6.18 18.50
N ASN A 29 -36.72 -5.18 17.73
CA ASN A 29 -37.06 -4.96 16.32
C ASN A 29 -36.21 -5.82 15.36
N LEU A 30 -35.55 -6.86 15.86
CA LEU A 30 -34.59 -7.64 15.09
C LEU A 30 -35.23 -8.32 13.87
N MET A 31 -36.48 -8.77 13.98
CA MET A 31 -37.23 -9.39 12.87
C MET A 31 -38.07 -8.38 12.06
N ASP A 32 -38.02 -7.08 12.39
CA ASP A 32 -38.80 -6.06 11.70
C ASP A 32 -38.22 -5.78 10.30
N ALA A 33 -38.83 -6.38 9.28
CA ALA A 33 -38.40 -6.25 7.89
C ALA A 33 -38.48 -4.81 7.33
N SER A 34 -39.16 -3.87 8.02
CA SER A 34 -39.19 -2.46 7.62
C SER A 34 -37.89 -1.71 7.93
N LEU A 35 -37.09 -2.23 8.87
CA LEU A 35 -35.78 -1.70 9.17
C LEU A 35 -34.77 -2.32 8.22
N GLU A 36 -33.98 -1.52 7.49
CA GLU A 36 -33.04 -2.07 6.53
C GLU A 36 -31.80 -2.66 7.19
N ASN A 37 -31.20 -1.93 8.15
CA ASN A 37 -29.99 -2.35 8.84
C ASN A 37 -30.09 -2.06 10.33
N ILE A 38 -29.71 -3.02 11.17
CA ILE A 38 -29.66 -2.86 12.62
C ILE A 38 -28.23 -3.14 13.08
N LEU A 39 -27.51 -2.11 13.50
CA LEU A 39 -26.17 -2.25 14.03
C LEU A 39 -26.24 -2.61 15.52
N PHE A 40 -25.60 -3.72 15.91
CA PHE A 40 -25.51 -4.14 17.31
C PHE A 40 -24.31 -3.49 17.99
N PHE A 41 -23.15 -3.65 17.37
CA PHE A 41 -21.93 -3.01 17.79
C PHE A 41 -20.98 -2.90 16.60
N ASP A 42 -20.06 -1.95 16.72
CA ASP A 42 -18.98 -1.70 15.80
C ASP A 42 -17.81 -1.15 16.62
N ILE A 43 -16.85 -2.01 16.91
CA ILE A 43 -15.77 -1.71 17.84
C ILE A 43 -14.43 -1.92 17.17
N GLN A 44 -13.51 -0.99 17.40
CA GLN A 44 -12.12 -1.12 16.97
C GLN A 44 -11.24 -1.37 18.20
N VAL A 45 -10.40 -2.39 18.10
CA VAL A 45 -9.39 -2.77 19.10
C VAL A 45 -8.08 -2.95 18.36
N LEU A 46 -7.11 -2.05 18.64
CA LEU A 46 -5.81 -2.04 17.97
C LEU A 46 -5.96 -2.06 16.43
N ASP A 47 -5.47 -3.12 15.79
CA ASP A 47 -5.44 -3.28 14.34
C ASP A 47 -6.66 -4.04 13.81
N SER A 48 -7.65 -4.26 14.66
CA SER A 48 -8.84 -5.04 14.36
C SER A 48 -10.12 -4.25 14.59
N ARG A 49 -11.14 -4.53 13.77
CA ARG A 49 -12.51 -4.03 13.93
C ARG A 49 -13.46 -5.20 13.91
N PHE A 50 -14.42 -5.17 14.81
CA PHE A 50 -15.46 -6.17 14.95
C PHE A 50 -16.80 -5.47 14.82
N ALA A 51 -17.64 -5.92 13.90
CA ALA A 51 -19.00 -5.44 13.79
C ALA A 51 -19.98 -6.59 13.72
N LEU A 52 -21.10 -6.41 14.39
CA LEU A 52 -22.28 -7.25 14.21
C LEU A 52 -23.44 -6.36 13.81
N HIS A 53 -24.08 -6.72 12.72
CA HIS A 53 -25.30 -6.08 12.29
C HIS A 53 -26.29 -7.11 11.75
N ARG A 54 -27.55 -6.72 11.67
CA ARG A 54 -28.56 -7.42 10.88
C ARG A 54 -28.78 -6.64 9.58
N ASP A 55 -28.76 -7.33 8.45
CA ASP A 55 -28.94 -6.71 7.13
C ASP A 55 -30.42 -6.74 6.64
N LYS A 56 -30.67 -6.25 5.44
CA LYS A 56 -32.02 -6.20 4.84
C LYS A 56 -32.65 -7.57 4.58
N ASN A 57 -31.82 -8.63 4.48
CA ASN A 57 -32.28 -9.99 4.23
C ASN A 57 -32.63 -10.73 5.52
N ILE A 58 -32.50 -10.07 6.68
CA ILE A 58 -32.66 -10.67 8.00
C ILE A 58 -31.56 -11.73 8.24
N ASP A 59 -30.35 -11.42 7.75
CA ASP A 59 -29.14 -12.14 8.12
C ASP A 59 -28.44 -11.39 9.25
N LEU A 60 -28.02 -12.11 10.30
CA LEU A 60 -26.99 -11.61 11.20
C LEU A 60 -25.64 -11.76 10.52
N VAL A 61 -24.90 -10.68 10.47
CA VAL A 61 -23.61 -10.57 9.78
C VAL A 61 -22.56 -10.14 10.78
N PHE A 62 -21.64 -11.06 11.07
CA PHE A 62 -20.45 -10.78 11.86
C PHE A 62 -19.27 -10.53 10.91
N THR A 63 -18.69 -9.34 11.01
CA THR A 63 -17.51 -8.96 10.24
C THR A 63 -16.34 -8.67 11.18
N HIS A 64 -15.20 -9.27 10.86
CA HIS A 64 -13.92 -9.02 11.50
C HIS A 64 -12.95 -8.50 10.44
N TRP A 65 -12.51 -7.26 10.58
CA TRP A 65 -11.43 -6.67 9.80
C TRP A 65 -10.15 -6.70 10.63
N ASN A 66 -9.04 -7.10 10.03
CA ASN A 66 -7.73 -7.13 10.67
C ASN A 66 -6.64 -6.87 9.62
N THR A 67 -5.63 -6.07 9.97
CA THR A 67 -4.56 -5.68 9.03
C THR A 67 -3.72 -6.85 8.52
N LYS A 68 -3.67 -7.98 9.24
CA LYS A 68 -2.86 -9.17 8.90
C LYS A 68 -3.68 -10.27 8.23
N THR A 69 -4.92 -10.47 8.70
CA THR A 69 -5.78 -11.56 8.22
C THR A 69 -6.86 -11.11 7.26
N GLY A 70 -6.93 -9.80 6.95
CA GLY A 70 -7.87 -9.22 6.01
C GLY A 70 -9.28 -9.12 6.57
N ILE A 71 -10.27 -9.42 5.73
CA ILE A 71 -11.70 -9.27 6.05
C ILE A 71 -12.35 -10.65 6.10
N ARG A 72 -13.03 -10.95 7.20
CA ARG A 72 -13.77 -12.21 7.38
C ARG A 72 -15.21 -11.94 7.74
N VAL A 73 -16.13 -12.60 7.03
CA VAL A 73 -17.57 -12.39 7.21
C VAL A 73 -18.28 -13.72 7.44
N ALA A 74 -18.99 -13.85 8.56
CA ALA A 74 -19.90 -14.96 8.83
C ALA A 74 -21.35 -14.46 8.78
N LYS A 75 -22.26 -15.26 8.21
CA LYS A 75 -23.66 -14.88 8.03
C LYS A 75 -24.60 -16.00 8.46
N VAL A 76 -25.62 -15.68 9.26
CA VAL A 76 -26.69 -16.61 9.63
C VAL A 76 -28.03 -15.97 9.39
N ASN A 77 -28.86 -16.59 8.54
CA ASN A 77 -30.24 -16.16 8.34
C ASN A 77 -31.07 -16.48 9.58
N ILE A 78 -31.75 -15.46 10.12
CA ILE A 78 -32.51 -15.61 11.36
C ILE A 78 -34.03 -15.64 11.19
N LYS A 79 -34.54 -15.65 9.95
CA LYS A 79 -36.00 -15.65 9.67
C LYS A 79 -36.75 -16.84 10.27
N GLU A 80 -36.05 -17.97 10.43
CA GLU A 80 -36.64 -19.22 10.90
C GLU A 80 -36.73 -19.33 12.43
N PHE A 81 -36.12 -18.42 13.18
CA PHE A 81 -36.17 -18.45 14.64
C PHE A 81 -37.42 -17.75 15.18
N ASN A 82 -37.95 -18.26 16.29
CA ASN A 82 -39.08 -17.66 16.96
C ASN A 82 -38.68 -16.37 17.71
N SER A 83 -39.18 -15.22 17.25
CA SER A 83 -38.91 -13.91 17.84
C SER A 83 -39.38 -13.74 19.30
N ASP A 84 -40.35 -14.54 19.75
CA ASP A 84 -40.93 -14.41 21.09
C ASP A 84 -40.08 -15.05 22.19
N ARG A 85 -39.19 -15.98 21.82
CA ARG A 85 -38.30 -16.70 22.74
C ARG A 85 -36.98 -16.01 23.00
N GLY A 86 -36.66 -14.98 22.22
CA GLY A 86 -35.35 -14.34 22.22
C GLY A 86 -34.28 -15.19 21.54
N LEU A 87 -33.15 -14.56 21.21
CA LEU A 87 -32.02 -15.20 20.55
C LEU A 87 -30.79 -15.22 21.46
N PHE A 88 -30.11 -16.36 21.46
CA PHE A 88 -28.74 -16.50 21.89
C PHE A 88 -27.82 -16.29 20.67
N ILE A 89 -26.83 -15.42 20.82
CA ILE A 89 -25.81 -15.20 19.78
C ILE A 89 -24.44 -15.32 20.44
N ALA A 90 -23.56 -16.08 19.80
CA ALA A 90 -22.16 -16.18 20.16
C ALA A 90 -21.26 -15.94 18.95
N LEU A 91 -20.17 -15.22 19.17
CA LEU A 91 -19.15 -14.88 18.18
C LEU A 91 -17.84 -15.45 18.69
N THR A 92 -17.09 -16.11 17.82
CA THR A 92 -15.71 -16.52 18.13
C THR A 92 -14.79 -16.02 17.01
N TRP A 93 -13.58 -15.61 17.36
CA TRP A 93 -12.55 -15.25 16.39
C TRP A 93 -11.21 -15.78 16.82
N SER A 94 -10.35 -16.03 15.85
CA SER A 94 -8.94 -16.39 16.02
C SER A 94 -8.16 -15.94 14.78
N GLU A 95 -6.83 -16.05 14.82
CA GLU A 95 -6.00 -15.83 13.62
C GLU A 95 -6.37 -16.78 12.46
N LYS A 96 -6.98 -17.94 12.74
CA LYS A 96 -7.29 -18.97 11.72
C LYS A 96 -8.72 -18.92 11.22
N GLU A 97 -9.67 -18.72 12.12
CA GLU A 97 -11.08 -18.86 11.80
C GLU A 97 -11.97 -18.05 12.75
N ASN A 98 -13.11 -17.63 12.22
CA ASN A 98 -14.16 -16.96 12.97
C ASN A 98 -15.49 -17.70 12.75
N TYR A 99 -16.36 -17.66 13.75
CA TYR A 99 -17.70 -18.23 13.66
C TYR A 99 -18.75 -17.29 14.23
N LEU A 100 -19.94 -17.38 13.66
CA LEU A 100 -21.17 -16.82 14.19
C LEU A 100 -22.12 -17.97 14.54
N TYR A 101 -22.54 -18.03 15.79
CA TYR A 101 -23.51 -18.99 16.30
C TYR A 101 -24.79 -18.25 16.70
N VAL A 102 -25.95 -18.78 16.32
CA VAL A 102 -27.27 -18.20 16.62
C VAL A 102 -28.24 -19.31 16.98
N GLY A 103 -28.97 -19.17 18.08
CA GLY A 103 -30.00 -20.12 18.49
C GLY A 103 -31.14 -19.45 19.25
N GLU A 104 -32.25 -20.18 19.43
CA GLU A 104 -33.33 -19.74 20.33
C GLU A 104 -32.87 -19.87 21.78
N GLU A 105 -33.20 -18.90 22.64
CA GLU A 105 -32.90 -19.01 24.07
C GLU A 105 -33.63 -20.22 24.69
N GLY A 106 -32.88 -21.14 25.28
CA GLY A 106 -33.41 -22.39 25.85
C GLY A 106 -33.85 -23.45 24.83
N GLY A 107 -33.65 -23.19 23.53
CA GLY A 107 -33.93 -24.14 22.46
C GLY A 107 -32.74 -25.05 22.13
N LEU A 108 -33.00 -26.13 21.37
CA LEU A 108 -31.97 -27.02 20.83
C LEU A 108 -31.47 -26.60 19.44
N ASN A 109 -32.14 -25.63 18.81
CA ASN A 109 -31.83 -25.19 17.45
C ASN A 109 -30.71 -24.15 17.48
N LEU A 110 -29.47 -24.60 17.29
CA LEU A 110 -28.30 -23.76 17.09
C LEU A 110 -27.86 -23.83 15.63
N LYS A 111 -27.86 -22.69 14.94
CA LYS A 111 -27.22 -22.52 13.64
C LYS A 111 -25.84 -21.92 13.83
N SER A 112 -24.91 -22.29 12.96
CA SER A 112 -23.59 -21.68 12.91
C SER A 112 -23.16 -21.40 11.48
N SER A 113 -22.32 -20.38 11.31
CA SER A 113 -21.64 -20.07 10.07
C SER A 113 -20.17 -19.85 10.38
N LYS A 114 -19.31 -20.55 9.65
CA LYS A 114 -17.89 -20.19 9.55
C LYS A 114 -17.76 -18.91 8.72
N ALA A 115 -16.83 -18.05 9.09
CA ALA A 115 -16.55 -16.85 8.30
C ALA A 115 -15.77 -17.20 7.03
N GLU A 116 -16.16 -16.55 5.93
CA GLU A 116 -15.46 -16.60 4.66
C GLU A 116 -14.54 -15.40 4.52
N GLN A 117 -13.39 -15.60 3.88
CA GLN A 117 -12.47 -14.53 3.54
C GLN A 117 -13.09 -13.68 2.42
N ARG A 118 -13.08 -12.37 2.59
CA ARG A 118 -13.47 -11.39 1.57
C ARG A 118 -12.24 -10.73 0.96
N GLY A 119 -12.38 -10.26 -0.28
CA GLY A 119 -11.38 -9.48 -0.98
C GLY A 119 -11.12 -8.11 -0.32
N GLY A 120 -10.03 -7.48 -0.71
CA GLY A 120 -9.59 -6.19 -0.19
C GLY A 120 -8.58 -6.29 0.95
N GLU A 121 -7.85 -5.20 1.15
CA GLU A 121 -6.82 -5.08 2.18
C GLU A 121 -7.24 -4.09 3.27
N ILE A 122 -6.71 -4.28 4.48
CA ILE A 122 -6.98 -3.40 5.62
C ILE A 122 -5.71 -2.68 6.04
N ARG A 123 -5.81 -1.35 6.12
CA ARG A 123 -4.72 -0.46 6.50
C ARG A 123 -5.16 0.47 7.63
N ILE A 124 -4.23 0.81 8.52
CA ILE A 124 -4.44 1.82 9.57
C ILE A 124 -3.89 3.13 9.06
N GLY A 125 -4.73 4.16 9.02
CA GLY A 125 -4.27 5.51 8.73
C GLY A 125 -3.55 6.14 9.92
N LYS A 126 -2.83 7.24 9.67
CA LYS A 126 -2.15 8.06 10.69
C LYS A 126 -3.12 8.59 11.77
N ASN A 127 -4.42 8.64 11.47
CA ASN A 127 -5.48 9.00 12.41
C ASN A 127 -5.98 7.82 13.26
N GLY A 128 -5.38 6.63 13.11
CA GLY A 128 -5.73 5.39 13.81
C GLY A 128 -7.00 4.71 13.28
N ALA A 129 -7.63 5.22 12.21
CA ALA A 129 -8.79 4.59 11.61
C ALA A 129 -8.38 3.43 10.68
N LEU A 130 -9.20 2.39 10.61
CA LEU A 130 -9.05 1.31 9.64
C LEU A 130 -9.74 1.67 8.32
N TYR A 131 -9.02 1.45 7.22
CA TYR A 131 -9.48 1.68 5.86
C TYR A 131 -9.43 0.35 5.10
N GLN A 132 -10.51 0.07 4.37
CA GLN A 132 -10.55 -0.99 3.38
C GLN A 132 -10.08 -0.44 2.03
N ILE A 133 -9.12 -1.12 1.43
CA ILE A 133 -8.56 -0.82 0.12
C ILE A 133 -8.97 -1.93 -0.84
N GLY A 134 -9.72 -1.58 -1.88
CA GLY A 134 -10.29 -2.55 -2.81
C GLY A 134 -11.43 -3.39 -2.22
N ASP A 135 -11.88 -4.35 -3.00
CA ASP A 135 -12.94 -5.30 -2.64
C ASP A 135 -12.76 -6.58 -3.48
N GLU A 136 -13.67 -7.54 -3.36
CA GLU A 136 -13.81 -8.63 -4.33
C GLU A 136 -13.86 -8.05 -5.75
N ASP A 137 -12.94 -8.49 -6.61
CA ASP A 137 -12.78 -8.08 -8.00
C ASP A 137 -12.36 -6.62 -8.26
N ILE A 138 -11.96 -5.87 -7.23
CA ILE A 138 -11.48 -4.49 -7.36
C ILE A 138 -10.04 -4.38 -6.87
N GLU A 139 -9.10 -4.34 -7.81
CA GLU A 139 -7.68 -4.09 -7.51
C GLU A 139 -7.40 -2.58 -7.41
N VAL A 140 -6.82 -2.16 -6.28
CA VAL A 140 -6.49 -0.75 -6.01
C VAL A 140 -5.05 -0.63 -5.57
N GLY A 141 -4.18 -0.07 -6.41
CA GLY A 141 -2.77 0.16 -6.05
C GLY A 141 -2.36 1.64 -5.94
N GLY A 142 -3.28 2.58 -6.16
CA GLY A 142 -3.03 4.01 -6.00
C GLY A 142 -4.09 4.66 -5.12
N TYR A 143 -3.92 4.59 -3.81
CA TYR A 143 -4.84 5.20 -2.85
C TYR A 143 -4.19 6.38 -2.12
N ARG A 144 -4.98 7.39 -1.78
CA ARG A 144 -4.57 8.44 -0.86
C ARG A 144 -5.80 8.99 -0.18
N VAL A 145 -5.81 8.97 1.14
CA VAL A 145 -6.91 9.53 1.93
C VAL A 145 -6.43 10.82 2.56
N ARG A 146 -7.19 11.91 2.35
CA ARG A 146 -6.95 13.21 2.96
C ARG A 146 -8.05 13.56 3.93
N GLU A 147 -7.66 13.94 5.14
CA GLU A 147 -8.55 14.47 6.17
C GLU A 147 -8.01 15.82 6.65
N ALA A 148 -8.87 16.84 6.68
CA ALA A 148 -8.50 18.21 7.06
C ALA A 148 -7.23 18.74 6.35
N GLY A 149 -7.07 18.41 5.06
CA GLY A 149 -5.93 18.84 4.24
C GLY A 149 -4.63 18.05 4.44
N ARG A 150 -4.63 17.01 5.29
CA ARG A 150 -3.45 16.16 5.57
C ARG A 150 -3.65 14.75 5.02
N ASP A 151 -2.58 14.18 4.47
CA ASP A 151 -2.57 12.78 4.00
C ASP A 151 -2.56 11.83 5.21
N VAL A 152 -3.70 11.18 5.48
CA VAL A 152 -3.89 10.24 6.60
C VAL A 152 -3.65 8.79 6.20
N LEU A 153 -3.71 8.46 4.91
CA LEU A 153 -3.36 7.14 4.41
C LEU A 153 -2.73 7.27 3.02
N GLU A 154 -1.62 6.58 2.82
CA GLU A 154 -0.84 6.56 1.59
C GLU A 154 -0.24 5.15 1.41
N PRO A 155 -0.02 4.68 0.18
CA PRO A 155 0.70 3.44 -0.06
C PRO A 155 2.16 3.61 0.34
N SER A 156 2.74 2.52 0.81
CA SER A 156 4.17 2.38 0.99
C SER A 156 4.90 2.43 -0.35
N ALA A 157 6.20 2.71 -0.30
CA ALA A 157 7.07 2.66 -1.46
C ALA A 157 6.95 1.33 -2.20
N LYS A 158 6.95 0.20 -1.45
CA LYS A 158 6.87 -1.13 -2.01
C LYS A 158 5.54 -1.39 -2.72
N GLU A 159 4.42 -0.97 -2.12
CA GLU A 159 3.09 -1.08 -2.76
C GLU A 159 3.02 -0.27 -4.07
N ILE A 160 3.58 0.94 -4.10
CA ILE A 160 3.64 1.76 -5.32
C ILE A 160 4.46 1.05 -6.41
N TRP A 161 5.60 0.46 -6.03
CA TRP A 161 6.47 -0.26 -6.94
C TRP A 161 5.79 -1.50 -7.51
N ASP A 162 5.22 -2.34 -6.64
CA ASP A 162 4.58 -3.60 -7.04
C ASP A 162 3.41 -3.33 -7.97
N PHE A 163 2.60 -2.30 -7.69
CA PHE A 163 1.54 -1.90 -8.59
C PHE A 163 2.05 -1.38 -9.94
N THR A 164 3.20 -0.70 -9.97
CA THR A 164 3.85 -0.30 -11.22
C THR A 164 4.26 -1.51 -12.03
N VAL A 165 4.85 -2.52 -11.39
CA VAL A 165 5.23 -3.80 -12.02
C VAL A 165 4.02 -4.54 -12.56
N THR A 166 2.92 -4.63 -11.79
CA THR A 166 1.66 -5.24 -12.26
C THR A 166 1.16 -4.58 -13.54
N LYS A 167 1.13 -3.25 -13.60
CA LYS A 167 0.72 -2.52 -14.81
C LYS A 167 1.64 -2.81 -16.00
N VAL A 168 2.95 -2.84 -15.78
CA VAL A 168 3.93 -3.17 -16.83
C VAL A 168 3.73 -4.59 -17.34
N ASN A 169 3.47 -5.56 -16.45
CA ASN A 169 3.18 -6.94 -16.84
C ASN A 169 1.93 -7.04 -17.70
N ILE A 170 0.83 -6.38 -17.31
CA ILE A 170 -0.41 -6.34 -18.12
C ILE A 170 -0.13 -5.79 -19.53
N LEU A 171 0.70 -4.75 -19.65
CA LEU A 171 1.09 -4.19 -20.94
C LEU A 171 1.95 -5.16 -21.76
N ILE A 172 2.98 -5.77 -21.15
CA ILE A 172 3.86 -6.75 -21.81
C ILE A 172 3.07 -7.99 -22.29
N GLU A 173 2.13 -8.48 -21.50
CA GLU A 173 1.25 -9.61 -21.83
C GLU A 173 0.28 -9.25 -22.95
N GLY A 174 -0.25 -8.01 -22.95
CA GLY A 174 -1.07 -7.48 -24.02
C GLY A 174 -0.32 -7.19 -25.32
N CYS A 175 1.02 -7.20 -25.30
CA CYS A 175 1.86 -6.91 -26.46
C CYS A 175 1.76 -8.03 -27.52
N LYS A 176 0.99 -7.78 -28.58
CA LYS A 176 0.84 -8.68 -29.72
C LYS A 176 2.05 -8.56 -30.66
N LEU A 177 2.84 -9.63 -30.75
CA LEU A 177 3.95 -9.73 -31.69
C LEU A 177 3.44 -9.52 -33.13
N LYS A 178 4.13 -8.69 -33.93
CA LYS A 178 3.95 -8.35 -35.37
C LYS A 178 3.45 -6.94 -35.70
N ASP A 179 3.03 -6.14 -34.72
CA ASP A 179 2.81 -4.70 -34.93
C ASP A 179 3.97 -3.92 -34.33
N PHE A 180 4.93 -3.58 -35.18
CA PHE A 180 6.17 -2.92 -34.77
C PHE A 180 5.94 -1.55 -34.14
N LEU A 181 5.01 -0.74 -34.66
CA LEU A 181 4.72 0.58 -34.11
C LEU A 181 4.08 0.45 -32.73
N PHE A 182 3.14 -0.49 -32.59
CA PHE A 182 2.53 -0.79 -31.30
C PHE A 182 3.56 -1.28 -30.28
N GLU A 183 4.44 -2.20 -30.68
CA GLU A 183 5.50 -2.74 -29.82
C GLU A 183 6.47 -1.63 -29.36
N SER A 184 6.97 -0.80 -30.28
CA SER A 184 7.92 0.27 -29.92
C SER A 184 7.30 1.28 -28.97
N THR A 185 6.05 1.70 -29.22
CA THR A 185 5.34 2.63 -28.32
C THR A 185 5.11 2.02 -26.94
N LEU A 186 4.72 0.74 -26.89
CA LEU A 186 4.47 0.03 -25.63
C LEU A 186 5.75 -0.10 -24.82
N VAL A 187 6.86 -0.46 -25.46
CA VAL A 187 8.18 -0.61 -24.82
C VAL A 187 8.65 0.73 -24.25
N GLN A 188 8.58 1.81 -25.03
CA GLN A 188 8.94 3.15 -24.55
C GLN A 188 8.09 3.55 -23.33
N GLN A 189 6.77 3.34 -23.39
CA GLN A 189 5.86 3.68 -22.30
C GLN A 189 6.14 2.85 -21.04
N CYS A 190 6.38 1.54 -21.19
CA CYS A 190 6.72 0.68 -20.07
C CYS A 190 8.06 1.06 -19.44
N LEU A 191 9.06 1.46 -20.25
CA LEU A 191 10.36 1.91 -19.74
C LEU A 191 10.21 3.21 -18.93
N ILE A 192 9.42 4.17 -19.42
CA ILE A 192 9.07 5.37 -18.67
C ILE A 192 8.39 5.00 -17.34
N MET A 193 7.42 4.08 -17.38
CA MET A 193 6.71 3.64 -16.18
C MET A 193 7.63 2.98 -15.15
N LEU A 194 8.54 2.09 -15.56
CA LEU A 194 9.51 1.46 -14.67
C LEU A 194 10.44 2.49 -14.03
N VAL A 195 11.01 3.40 -14.81
CA VAL A 195 11.93 4.42 -14.29
C VAL A 195 11.21 5.39 -13.35
N THR A 196 9.99 5.83 -13.69
CA THR A 196 9.17 6.67 -12.80
C THR A 196 8.73 5.91 -11.54
N GLY A 197 8.35 4.64 -11.66
CA GLY A 197 8.05 3.80 -10.51
C GLY A 197 9.26 3.67 -9.58
N PHE A 198 10.46 3.52 -10.13
CA PHE A 198 11.71 3.41 -9.38
C PHE A 198 12.05 4.71 -8.67
N GLU A 199 11.90 5.85 -9.34
CA GLU A 199 12.05 7.18 -8.74
C GLU A 199 11.09 7.37 -7.56
N VAL A 200 9.80 7.07 -7.75
CA VAL A 200 8.79 7.22 -6.70
C VAL A 200 9.03 6.25 -5.55
N TYR A 201 9.43 5.00 -5.85
CA TYR A 201 9.82 4.02 -4.86
C TYR A 201 10.99 4.53 -4.01
N THR A 202 12.09 4.91 -4.64
CA THR A 202 13.30 5.36 -3.93
C THR A 202 13.04 6.63 -3.13
N ARG A 203 12.34 7.61 -3.70
CA ARG A 203 11.96 8.84 -2.98
C ARG A 203 11.07 8.55 -1.76
N THR A 204 10.04 7.73 -1.92
CA THR A 204 9.11 7.39 -0.83
C THR A 204 9.81 6.57 0.25
N ARG A 205 10.56 5.53 -0.15
CA ARG A 205 11.28 4.65 0.77
C ARG A 205 12.31 5.42 1.60
N PHE A 206 12.98 6.39 0.99
CA PHE A 206 13.94 7.25 1.69
C PHE A 206 13.33 7.98 2.89
N VAL A 207 12.06 8.41 2.81
CA VAL A 207 11.33 9.02 3.93
C VAL A 207 10.80 7.98 4.90
N GLU A 208 10.32 6.84 4.39
CA GLU A 208 9.81 5.76 5.24
C GLU A 208 10.85 5.25 6.25
N LEU A 209 12.11 5.16 5.84
CA LEU A 209 13.19 4.77 6.76
C LEU A 209 13.27 5.67 8.00
N GLU A 210 13.04 6.98 7.85
CA GLU A 210 12.97 7.90 9.00
C GLU A 210 11.76 7.60 9.89
N LYS A 211 10.59 7.34 9.28
CA LYS A 211 9.35 7.00 10.00
C LYS A 211 9.43 5.66 10.72
N GLU A 212 10.25 4.74 10.21
CA GLU A 212 10.60 3.46 10.82
C GLU A 212 11.65 3.60 11.94
N GLY A 213 12.10 4.82 12.23
CA GLY A 213 12.99 5.12 13.35
C GLY A 213 14.47 5.23 12.99
N ARG A 214 14.85 5.07 11.72
CA ARG A 214 16.24 5.29 11.29
C ARG A 214 16.54 6.78 11.25
N LYS A 215 17.61 7.19 11.92
CA LYS A 215 18.01 8.61 11.96
C LYS A 215 18.79 8.96 10.70
N PRO A 216 18.25 9.78 9.78
CA PRO A 216 19.01 10.25 8.63
C PRO A 216 20.13 11.22 9.08
N ASN A 217 21.29 11.15 8.43
CA ASN A 217 22.33 12.18 8.57
C ASN A 217 21.98 13.43 7.76
N ILE A 218 21.14 14.29 8.33
CA ILE A 218 20.66 15.54 7.71
C ILE A 218 21.83 16.50 7.40
N GLU A 219 22.83 16.59 8.28
CA GLU A 219 24.00 17.46 8.05
C GLU A 219 24.80 17.02 6.82
N GLY A 220 25.00 15.71 6.68
CA GLY A 220 25.65 15.11 5.52
C GLY A 220 24.89 15.39 4.21
N LEU A 221 23.55 15.34 4.25
CA LEU A 221 22.71 15.69 3.10
C LEU A 221 22.79 17.17 2.76
N MET A 222 22.67 18.07 3.76
CA MET A 222 22.75 19.52 3.55
C MET A 222 24.10 19.92 2.95
N LYS A 223 25.20 19.34 3.45
CA LYS A 223 26.54 19.60 2.92
C LYS A 223 26.68 19.15 1.46
N GLU A 224 25.97 18.09 1.05
CA GLU A 224 26.05 17.58 -0.31
C GLU A 224 25.16 18.35 -1.29
N PHE A 225 23.90 18.58 -0.93
CA PHE A 225 22.85 19.10 -1.82
C PHE A 225 22.54 20.60 -1.63
N ASP A 226 22.98 21.21 -0.53
CA ASP A 226 22.94 22.67 -0.30
C ASP A 226 24.32 23.20 0.13
N ARG A 227 25.33 22.98 -0.71
CA ARG A 227 26.72 23.40 -0.44
C ARG A 227 26.88 24.89 -0.08
N LYS A 228 25.95 25.74 -0.51
CA LYS A 228 25.97 27.19 -0.26
C LYS A 228 25.19 27.61 1.00
N GLY A 229 24.51 26.68 1.68
CA GLY A 229 23.68 26.97 2.85
C GLY A 229 22.49 27.89 2.54
N SER A 230 22.06 27.91 1.28
CA SER A 230 21.14 28.91 0.72
C SER A 230 19.67 28.61 0.99
N VAL A 231 19.34 27.38 1.40
CA VAL A 231 17.95 26.92 1.57
C VAL A 231 17.65 26.37 2.96
N LYS A 232 18.63 26.31 3.85
CA LYS A 232 18.44 25.77 5.21
C LYS A 232 17.23 26.41 5.93
N GLU A 233 17.17 27.73 5.95
CA GLU A 233 16.06 28.46 6.60
C GLU A 233 14.71 28.22 5.90
N GLU A 234 14.70 28.11 4.56
CA GLU A 234 13.50 27.78 3.78
C GLU A 234 12.95 26.40 4.18
N ILE A 235 13.84 25.40 4.32
CA ILE A 235 13.47 24.03 4.71
C ILE A 235 12.95 23.99 6.14
N GLU A 236 13.62 24.66 7.07
CA GLU A 236 13.19 24.71 8.48
C GLU A 236 11.82 25.40 8.65
N ASN A 237 11.57 26.46 7.89
CA ASN A 237 10.28 27.14 7.88
C ASN A 237 9.19 26.27 7.24
N TYR A 238 9.51 25.59 6.13
CA TYR A 238 8.58 24.65 5.48
C TYR A 238 8.21 23.49 6.43
N ALA A 239 9.21 22.87 7.07
CA ALA A 239 9.01 21.79 8.04
C ALA A 239 8.07 22.19 9.18
N LYS A 240 8.28 23.39 9.77
CA LYS A 240 7.43 23.92 10.85
C LYS A 240 6.00 24.18 10.39
N SER A 241 5.83 24.83 9.24
CA SER A 241 4.50 25.19 8.71
C SER A 241 3.67 24.00 8.25
N MET A 242 4.31 22.93 7.78
CA MET A 242 3.65 21.73 7.27
C MET A 242 3.62 20.58 8.29
N GLU A 243 4.18 20.77 9.49
CA GLU A 243 4.35 19.73 10.51
C GLU A 243 5.06 18.47 9.97
N LYS A 244 6.10 18.67 9.14
CA LYS A 244 6.89 17.62 8.50
C LYS A 244 8.29 17.51 9.08
N SER A 245 8.96 16.38 8.84
CA SER A 245 10.38 16.27 9.16
C SER A 245 11.22 17.19 8.26
N ILE A 246 12.45 17.47 8.69
CA ILE A 246 13.42 18.19 7.86
C ILE A 246 13.70 17.40 6.57
N LEU A 247 13.81 16.07 6.66
CA LEU A 247 14.05 15.19 5.51
C LEU A 247 12.92 15.32 4.48
N GLU A 248 11.66 15.17 4.90
CA GLU A 248 10.49 15.32 4.04
C GLU A 248 10.47 16.71 3.38
N SER A 249 10.78 17.73 4.16
CA SER A 249 10.83 19.12 3.68
C SER A 249 11.91 19.34 2.62
N MET A 250 13.08 18.70 2.76
CA MET A 250 14.14 18.74 1.74
C MET A 250 13.68 18.16 0.39
N LEU A 251 12.74 17.22 0.39
CA LEU A 251 12.22 16.60 -0.84
C LEU A 251 11.10 17.42 -1.49
N GLU A 252 10.46 18.32 -0.76
CA GLU A 252 9.26 19.04 -1.23
C GLU A 252 9.47 20.55 -1.40
N VAL A 253 10.54 21.10 -0.82
CA VAL A 253 10.91 22.51 -0.97
C VAL A 253 11.00 22.91 -2.46
N ARG A 254 10.75 24.20 -2.77
CA ARG A 254 10.75 24.75 -4.14
C ARG A 254 9.69 24.13 -5.08
N LYS A 255 8.41 24.21 -4.69
CA LYS A 255 7.26 23.76 -5.49
C LYS A 255 7.34 22.26 -5.85
N GLY A 256 7.77 21.41 -4.92
CA GLY A 256 7.76 19.96 -5.07
C GLY A 256 8.94 19.36 -5.84
N LYS A 257 9.89 20.19 -6.34
CA LYS A 257 11.12 19.70 -6.98
C LYS A 257 12.12 19.12 -5.98
N GLY A 258 12.12 19.62 -4.74
CA GLY A 258 13.07 19.19 -3.71
C GLY A 258 14.51 19.59 -4.02
N LEU A 259 15.41 19.23 -3.10
CA LEU A 259 16.86 19.42 -3.26
C LEU A 259 17.57 18.22 -3.86
N ILE A 260 16.98 17.04 -3.73
CA ILE A 260 17.54 15.77 -4.17
C ILE A 260 16.76 15.31 -5.38
N ASN A 261 17.45 15.11 -6.51
CA ASN A 261 16.82 14.63 -7.73
C ASN A 261 16.89 13.10 -7.82
N PHE A 262 15.81 12.41 -7.44
CA PHE A 262 15.72 10.95 -7.53
C PHE A 262 15.64 10.41 -8.97
N GLN A 263 15.45 11.28 -9.98
CA GLN A 263 15.58 10.90 -11.40
C GLN A 263 17.05 10.75 -11.83
N ASN A 264 17.98 11.35 -11.09
CA ASN A 264 19.39 11.22 -11.34
C ASN A 264 19.97 10.06 -10.50
N TRP A 265 20.53 9.07 -11.18
CA TRP A 265 21.09 7.87 -10.54
C TRP A 265 22.16 8.19 -9.49
N GLU A 266 23.06 9.14 -9.79
CA GLU A 266 24.16 9.51 -8.89
C GLU A 266 23.65 10.30 -7.67
N ASP A 267 22.70 11.21 -7.86
CA ASP A 267 22.06 11.94 -6.75
C ASP A 267 21.31 10.96 -5.83
N CYS A 268 20.52 10.04 -6.40
CA CYS A 268 19.80 9.01 -5.64
C CYS A 268 20.77 8.15 -4.81
N LYS A 269 21.79 7.56 -5.46
CA LYS A 269 22.82 6.74 -4.78
C LYS A 269 23.54 7.53 -3.70
N THR A 270 23.86 8.80 -3.96
CA THR A 270 24.54 9.68 -3.02
C THR A 270 23.65 10.00 -1.83
N ALA A 271 22.37 10.29 -2.04
CA ALA A 271 21.42 10.57 -0.97
C ALA A 271 21.31 9.40 0.01
N TYR A 272 21.10 8.18 -0.50
CA TYR A 272 21.04 6.97 0.34
C TYR A 272 22.33 6.73 1.12
N LYS A 273 23.48 6.87 0.46
CA LYS A 273 24.78 6.72 1.12
C LYS A 273 24.99 7.78 2.22
N LYS A 274 24.60 9.03 1.96
CA LYS A 274 24.84 10.12 2.90
C LYS A 274 23.89 10.06 4.08
N ALA A 275 22.62 9.75 3.86
CA ALA A 275 21.61 9.75 4.90
C ALA A 275 21.67 8.49 5.78
N TYR A 276 21.87 7.32 5.17
CA TYR A 276 21.66 6.02 5.80
C TYR A 276 22.84 5.05 5.62
N GLU A 277 23.95 5.48 5.02
CA GLU A 277 25.12 4.64 4.71
C GLU A 277 24.84 3.46 3.76
N ILE A 278 23.66 3.44 3.13
CA ILE A 278 23.27 2.43 2.16
C ILE A 278 23.95 2.71 0.83
N LYS A 279 24.75 1.75 0.35
CA LYS A 279 25.45 1.85 -0.93
C LYS A 279 24.90 0.82 -1.90
N PHE A 280 24.36 1.29 -3.02
CA PHE A 280 23.77 0.41 -4.03
C PHE A 280 24.76 -0.61 -4.62
N GLY A 281 26.05 -0.27 -4.64
CA GLY A 281 27.13 -1.17 -5.08
C GLY A 281 27.48 -2.31 -4.12
N GLU A 282 27.02 -2.24 -2.87
CA GLU A 282 27.34 -3.21 -1.81
C GLU A 282 26.12 -4.07 -1.44
N ILE A 283 25.02 -3.97 -2.19
CA ILE A 283 23.82 -4.79 -1.96
C ILE A 283 24.16 -6.27 -2.18
N PRO A 284 23.93 -7.14 -1.17
CA PRO A 284 24.27 -8.55 -1.26
C PRO A 284 23.57 -9.27 -2.41
N ASN A 285 24.27 -10.24 -3.00
CA ASN A 285 23.75 -11.18 -4.00
C ASN A 285 23.20 -10.56 -5.30
N LEU A 286 23.41 -9.26 -5.58
CA LEU A 286 22.95 -8.64 -6.84
C LEU A 286 23.67 -9.27 -8.05
N LYS A 287 22.95 -9.62 -9.12
CA LYS A 287 23.61 -10.09 -10.35
C LYS A 287 24.57 -9.02 -10.87
N GLY A 288 25.73 -9.48 -11.37
CA GLY A 288 26.71 -8.60 -11.98
C GLY A 288 26.10 -7.83 -13.16
N GLY A 289 26.33 -6.51 -13.19
CA GLY A 289 25.88 -5.65 -14.29
C GLY A 289 24.53 -4.98 -14.08
N ILE A 290 23.68 -5.42 -13.15
CA ILE A 290 22.34 -4.82 -12.93
C ILE A 290 22.43 -3.31 -12.70
N LEU A 291 23.37 -2.81 -11.90
CA LEU A 291 23.51 -1.37 -11.64
C LEU A 291 23.76 -0.58 -12.93
N LYS A 292 24.53 -1.15 -13.86
CA LYS A 292 24.78 -0.54 -15.17
C LYS A 292 23.52 -0.59 -16.03
N SER A 293 22.75 -1.69 -15.98
CA SER A 293 21.47 -1.79 -16.66
C SER A 293 20.47 -0.74 -16.15
N ILE A 294 20.29 -0.61 -14.84
CA ILE A 294 19.39 0.38 -14.24
C ILE A 294 19.77 1.80 -14.67
N GLN A 295 21.06 2.14 -14.57
CA GLN A 295 21.55 3.44 -15.04
C GLN A 295 21.25 3.65 -16.53
N LYS A 296 21.52 2.65 -17.36
CA LYS A 296 21.21 2.67 -18.80
C LYS A 296 19.72 2.89 -19.06
N TYR A 297 18.82 2.25 -18.31
CA TYR A 297 17.37 2.44 -18.48
C TYR A 297 16.90 3.85 -18.10
N ILE A 298 17.50 4.43 -17.04
CA ILE A 298 17.24 5.82 -16.65
C ILE A 298 17.67 6.78 -17.76
N ASP A 299 18.86 6.55 -18.35
CA ASP A 299 19.36 7.36 -19.46
C ASP A 299 18.44 7.23 -20.69
N LEU A 300 18.04 6.01 -21.06
CA LEU A 300 17.10 5.77 -22.17
C LEU A 300 15.75 6.47 -21.94
N ARG A 301 15.22 6.48 -20.72
CA ARG A 301 14.00 7.24 -20.39
C ARG A 301 14.19 8.75 -20.59
N HIS A 302 15.36 9.29 -20.26
CA HIS A 302 15.68 10.69 -20.52
C HIS A 302 15.70 10.98 -22.02
N GLU A 303 16.34 10.11 -22.80
CA GLU A 303 16.38 10.21 -24.27
C GLU A 303 14.96 10.14 -24.86
N ILE A 304 14.12 9.18 -24.45
CA ILE A 304 12.73 9.05 -24.93
C ILE A 304 11.93 10.34 -24.68
N ILE A 305 11.97 10.88 -23.46
CA ILE A 305 11.14 12.04 -23.09
C ILE A 305 11.60 13.35 -23.71
N HIS A 306 12.91 13.48 -23.98
CA HIS A 306 13.47 14.69 -24.58
C HIS A 306 13.70 14.57 -26.09
N SER A 307 13.47 13.40 -26.68
CA SER A 307 13.52 13.20 -28.12
C SER A 307 12.45 14.05 -28.80
N LYS A 308 12.80 14.62 -29.97
CA LYS A 308 11.86 15.35 -30.83
C LYS A 308 11.07 14.42 -31.76
N TYR A 309 11.44 13.15 -31.81
CA TYR A 309 10.95 12.16 -32.78
C TYR A 309 10.63 10.86 -32.05
N ASP A 310 9.63 10.13 -32.52
CA ASP A 310 9.37 8.78 -32.03
C ASP A 310 10.60 7.88 -32.28
N MET A 311 11.12 7.25 -31.23
CA MET A 311 12.39 6.54 -31.26
C MET A 311 12.19 5.03 -31.34
N THR A 312 12.27 4.49 -32.55
CA THR A 312 12.49 3.06 -32.75
C THR A 312 13.81 2.59 -32.15
N VAL A 313 14.88 3.36 -32.39
CA VAL A 313 16.23 3.12 -31.89
C VAL A 313 16.48 4.11 -30.77
N LEU A 314 16.55 3.62 -29.55
CA LEU A 314 16.48 4.46 -28.36
C LEU A 314 17.74 5.30 -28.15
N ASN A 315 18.90 4.84 -28.62
CA ASN A 315 20.19 5.52 -28.48
C ASN A 315 20.71 6.13 -29.79
N PHE A 316 19.82 6.49 -30.72
CA PHE A 316 20.20 6.95 -32.05
C PHE A 316 21.10 8.20 -32.04
N ASP A 317 20.89 9.11 -31.08
CA ASP A 317 21.59 10.40 -31.00
C ASP A 317 22.90 10.34 -30.17
N LYS A 318 23.34 9.15 -29.71
CA LYS A 318 24.54 9.03 -28.86
C LYS A 318 25.85 9.29 -29.61
N VAL A 319 26.78 9.97 -28.94
CA VAL A 319 28.13 10.28 -29.44
C VAL A 319 29.19 9.89 -28.39
N PRO A 320 30.16 8.99 -28.73
CA PRO A 320 30.31 8.29 -30.00
C PRO A 320 29.16 7.28 -30.26
N PRO A 321 28.90 6.89 -31.52
CA PRO A 321 27.86 5.92 -31.84
C PRO A 321 28.07 4.59 -31.09
N GLU A 322 27.03 4.14 -30.40
CA GLU A 322 26.95 2.84 -29.73
C GLU A 322 26.16 1.84 -30.61
N GLU A 323 26.16 0.55 -30.25
CA GLU A 323 25.28 -0.43 -30.91
C GLU A 323 23.81 -0.05 -30.72
N PRO A 324 22.97 -0.14 -31.78
CA PRO A 324 21.59 0.31 -31.74
C PRO A 324 20.76 -0.51 -30.75
N ILE A 325 20.03 0.19 -29.88
CA ILE A 325 19.10 -0.41 -28.92
C ILE A 325 17.69 -0.26 -29.47
N PHE A 326 17.09 -1.35 -29.88
CA PHE A 326 15.72 -1.36 -30.39
C PHE A 326 14.71 -1.44 -29.25
N ALA A 327 13.60 -0.71 -29.38
CA ALA A 327 12.46 -0.80 -28.49
C ALA A 327 11.69 -2.12 -28.72
N SER A 328 12.22 -3.24 -28.21
CA SER A 328 11.62 -4.59 -28.35
C SER A 328 11.02 -5.12 -27.05
N LYS A 329 10.14 -6.11 -27.18
CA LYS A 329 9.55 -6.81 -26.02
C LYS A 329 10.63 -7.41 -25.10
N GLU A 330 11.70 -7.97 -25.66
CA GLU A 330 12.80 -8.54 -24.87
C GLU A 330 13.52 -7.47 -24.05
N LEU A 331 13.69 -6.26 -24.59
CA LEU A 331 14.31 -5.15 -23.87
C LEU A 331 13.49 -4.80 -22.61
N ILE A 332 12.16 -4.71 -22.74
CA ILE A 332 11.31 -4.33 -21.60
C ILE A 332 11.16 -5.46 -20.59
N GLU A 333 11.12 -6.72 -21.03
CA GLU A 333 11.14 -7.88 -20.13
C GLU A 333 12.43 -7.90 -19.30
N GLN A 334 13.59 -7.70 -19.94
CA GLN A 334 14.86 -7.60 -19.23
C GLN A 334 14.91 -6.40 -18.28
N ALA A 335 14.43 -5.23 -18.71
CA ALA A 335 14.40 -4.04 -17.86
C ALA A 335 13.52 -4.26 -16.63
N ARG A 336 12.33 -4.84 -16.81
CA ARG A 336 11.43 -5.22 -15.71
C ARG A 336 12.15 -6.13 -14.73
N ASP A 337 12.78 -7.20 -15.20
CA ASP A 337 13.42 -8.20 -14.34
C ASP A 337 14.61 -7.61 -13.56
N ASP A 338 15.42 -6.79 -14.22
CA ASP A 338 16.55 -6.08 -13.58
C ASP A 338 16.05 -5.11 -12.50
N PHE A 339 14.99 -4.34 -12.78
CA PHE A 339 14.39 -3.43 -11.80
C PHE A 339 13.75 -4.17 -10.62
N ILE A 340 12.98 -5.24 -10.87
CA ILE A 340 12.38 -6.07 -9.81
C ILE A 340 13.49 -6.62 -8.91
N GLU A 341 14.53 -7.21 -9.50
CA GLU A 341 15.62 -7.79 -8.73
C GLU A 341 16.35 -6.74 -7.89
N PHE A 342 16.63 -5.57 -8.47
CA PHE A 342 17.29 -4.48 -7.76
C PHE A 342 16.43 -3.95 -6.60
N VAL A 343 15.16 -3.64 -6.86
CA VAL A 343 14.25 -3.07 -5.85
C VAL A 343 14.00 -4.06 -4.72
N GLU A 344 13.76 -5.35 -5.01
CA GLU A 344 13.58 -6.39 -4.00
C GLU A 344 14.79 -6.50 -3.06
N LYS A 345 16.00 -6.53 -3.62
CA LYS A 345 17.22 -6.63 -2.80
C LYS A 345 17.50 -5.36 -2.02
N LEU A 346 17.29 -4.20 -2.64
CA LEU A 346 17.40 -2.91 -1.98
C LEU A 346 16.41 -2.78 -0.81
N HIS A 347 15.17 -3.22 -1.02
CA HIS A 347 14.12 -3.21 0.01
C HIS A 347 14.50 -4.09 1.20
N ARG A 348 14.96 -5.33 0.95
CA ARG A 348 15.38 -6.26 2.02
C ARG A 348 16.60 -5.78 2.78
N GLU A 349 17.60 -5.23 2.09
CA GLU A 349 18.76 -4.59 2.74
C GLU A 349 18.31 -3.46 3.67
N MET A 350 17.28 -2.71 3.24
CA MET A 350 16.65 -1.67 4.03
C MET A 350 15.77 -2.18 5.17
N GLU A 351 15.42 -3.46 5.24
CA GLU A 351 14.73 -4.05 6.39
C GLU A 351 15.73 -4.65 7.38
N ALA A 352 16.81 -5.28 6.88
CA ALA A 352 17.78 -6.03 7.69
C ALA A 352 18.63 -5.17 8.65
N VAL A 353 18.76 -3.87 8.38
CA VAL A 353 19.54 -2.91 9.20
C VAL A 353 18.65 -2.20 10.26
N GLY A 354 17.43 -2.72 10.49
CA GLY A 354 16.39 -2.13 11.35
C GLY A 354 16.37 -2.66 12.77
#